data_AF-A0A8T6DQB3-F1
#
_entry.id   AF-A0A8T6DQB3-F1
#
_cell.length_a   1.000
_cell.length_b   1.000
_cell.length_c   1.000
_cell.angle_alpha   90.00
_cell.angle_beta   90.00
_cell.angle_gamma   90.00
#
_symmetry.space_group_name_H-M   'P 1'
#
loop_
_entity.id
_entity.type
_entity.pdbx_description
1 polymer ?
#
loop_
_entity_poly.entity_id
_entity_poly.type
_entity_poly.pdbx_seq_one_letter_code
_entity_poly.pdbx_strand_id
1 'polypeptide(L)'
;MPPNPILGGVDIFYNCPDGCNDLVAHLNTIADEFNTADSPIGLNPKTDIDGKILLIGPDGANTTLDTFDEAAIRDFIETNTAQ
;
A
#
# COMPACT_ATOMS: atom_id res chain seq x y z
N MET A 1 20.79 -6.02 7.25
CA MET A 1 19.53 -6.57 6.71
C MET A 1 19.80 -6.82 5.23
N PRO A 2 19.60 -8.03 4.70
CA PRO A 2 19.73 -8.22 3.26
C PRO A 2 18.63 -7.40 2.57
N PRO A 3 18.88 -6.87 1.37
CA PRO A 3 17.85 -6.21 0.59
C PRO A 3 16.74 -7.22 0.33
N ASN A 4 15.52 -6.87 0.70
CA ASN A 4 14.35 -7.60 0.25
C ASN A 4 14.45 -7.61 -1.29
N PRO A 5 14.47 -8.78 -1.96
CA PRO A 5 14.39 -8.80 -3.41
C PRO A 5 13.17 -7.95 -3.79
N ILE A 6 13.25 -7.23 -4.91
CA ILE A 6 12.11 -6.55 -5.50
C ILE A 6 11.12 -7.66 -5.87
N LEU A 7 10.35 -8.11 -4.88
CA LEU A 7 9.12 -8.83 -5.09
C LEU A 7 8.21 -7.83 -5.80
N GLY A 8 7.49 -8.27 -6.83
CA GLY A 8 6.68 -7.42 -7.70
C GLY A 8 5.43 -6.89 -6.99
N GLY A 9 5.60 -6.40 -5.76
CA GLY A 9 4.57 -6.07 -4.80
C GLY A 9 4.39 -4.56 -4.64
N VAL A 10 3.35 -4.20 -3.90
CA VAL A 10 2.96 -2.81 -3.65
C VAL A 10 3.17 -2.48 -2.19
N ASP A 11 3.84 -1.37 -1.92
CA ASP A 11 3.92 -0.77 -0.59
C ASP A 11 2.85 0.31 -0.42
N ILE A 12 2.07 0.19 0.65
CA ILE A 12 1.05 1.14 1.07
C ILE A 12 1.56 1.85 2.32
N PHE A 13 1.93 3.11 2.16
CA PHE A 13 2.25 4.00 3.26
C PHE A 13 0.98 4.74 3.68
N TYR A 14 0.73 4.84 4.99
CA TYR A 14 -0.45 5.54 5.50
C TYR A 14 -0.11 6.49 6.65
N ASN A 15 -0.69 7.69 6.59
CA ASN A 15 -0.49 8.75 7.58
C ASN A 15 -1.62 8.73 8.61
N CYS A 16 -1.27 8.37 9.84
CA CYS A 16 -2.21 8.21 10.95
C CYS A 16 -1.68 8.82 12.25
N PRO A 17 -1.61 10.17 12.34
CA PRO A 17 -1.04 10.85 13.49
C PRO A 17 -1.91 10.71 14.75
N ASP A 18 -3.24 10.68 14.60
CA ASP A 18 -4.20 10.59 15.71
C ASP A 18 -4.71 9.15 15.96
N GLY A 19 -4.15 8.17 15.26
CA GLY A 19 -4.60 6.77 15.24
C GLY A 19 -5.79 6.55 14.30
N CYS A 20 -5.68 5.54 13.42
CA CYS A 20 -6.72 5.18 12.46
C CYS A 20 -6.99 3.67 12.46
N ASN A 21 -7.50 3.12 13.55
CA ASN A 21 -7.76 1.67 13.64
C ASN A 21 -8.66 1.18 12.50
N ASP A 22 -9.69 1.96 12.13
CA ASP A 22 -10.60 1.62 11.04
C ASP A 22 -9.91 1.62 9.67
N LEU A 23 -9.04 2.61 9.42
CA LEU A 23 -8.25 2.66 8.19
C LEU A 23 -7.31 1.46 8.09
N VAL A 24 -6.60 1.16 9.17
CA VAL A 24 -5.66 0.04 9.23
C VAL A 24 -6.40 -1.28 9.04
N ALA A 25 -7.59 -1.44 9.61
CA ALA A 25 -8.43 -2.63 9.39
C ALA A 25 -8.82 -2.80 7.90
N HIS A 26 -9.22 -1.71 7.23
CA HIS A 26 -9.52 -1.76 5.80
C HIS A 26 -8.28 -2.06 4.96
N LEU A 27 -7.15 -1.41 5.25
CA LEU A 27 -5.90 -1.65 4.53
C LEU A 27 -5.38 -3.08 4.72
N ASN A 28 -5.50 -3.65 5.92
CA ASN A 28 -5.20 -5.07 6.16
C ASN A 28 -6.09 -5.97 5.32
N THR A 29 -7.39 -5.66 5.23
CA THR A 29 -8.34 -6.46 4.43
C THR A 29 -7.94 -6.46 2.95
N ILE A 30 -7.57 -5.28 2.41
CA ILE A 30 -7.08 -5.16 1.03
C ILE A 30 -5.76 -5.90 0.87
N ALA A 31 -4.81 -5.70 1.79
CA ALA A 31 -3.51 -6.38 1.73
C ALA A 31 -3.68 -7.90 1.72
N ASP A 32 -4.47 -8.47 2.63
CA ASP A 32 -4.71 -9.92 2.71
C ASP A 32 -5.34 -10.49 1.43
N GLU A 33 -6.13 -9.70 0.70
CA GLU A 33 -6.76 -10.10 -0.55
C GLU A 33 -5.76 -10.22 -1.71
N PHE A 34 -4.81 -9.28 -1.81
CA PHE A 34 -3.84 -9.21 -2.92
C PHE A 34 -2.45 -9.75 -2.58
N ASN A 35 -2.16 -10.03 -1.30
CA ASN A 35 -0.85 -10.45 -0.85
C ASN A 35 -0.55 -11.89 -1.27
N THR A 36 0.38 -12.03 -2.22
CA THR A 36 0.87 -13.32 -2.70
C THR A 36 2.38 -13.45 -2.45
N ALA A 37 2.92 -14.66 -2.62
CA ALA A 37 4.35 -14.89 -2.47
C ALA A 37 5.19 -14.13 -3.53
N ASP A 38 4.62 -13.89 -4.72
CA ASP A 38 5.30 -13.25 -5.85
C ASP A 38 5.04 -11.72 -5.90
N SER A 39 3.90 -11.28 -5.37
CA SER A 39 3.49 -9.87 -5.26
C SER A 39 2.98 -9.57 -3.84
N PRO A 40 3.88 -9.32 -2.88
CA PRO A 40 3.50 -9.02 -1.51
C PRO A 40 2.92 -7.61 -1.39
N ILE A 41 2.02 -7.42 -0.43
CA ILE A 41 1.49 -6.09 -0.09
C ILE A 41 2.08 -5.64 1.24
N GLY A 42 2.88 -4.58 1.22
CA GLY A 42 3.48 -3.98 2.40
C GLY A 42 2.58 -2.91 3.00
N LEU A 43 2.32 -2.96 4.31
CA LEU A 43 1.58 -1.90 5.02
C LEU A 43 2.52 -1.17 5.99
N ASN A 44 2.78 0.11 5.73
CA ASN A 44 3.80 0.87 6.44
C ASN A 44 3.21 2.18 7.01
N PRO A 45 3.11 2.35 8.34
CA PRO A 45 2.71 3.63 8.91
C PRO A 45 3.80 4.67 8.65
N LYS A 46 3.41 5.85 8.12
CA LYS A 46 4.35 6.93 7.79
C LYS A 46 3.70 8.30 7.97
N THR A 47 4.27 9.12 8.86
CA THR A 47 3.70 10.43 9.25
C THR A 47 4.19 11.60 8.39
N ASP A 48 5.19 11.39 7.55
CA ASP A 48 5.87 12.38 6.70
C ASP A 48 5.56 12.17 5.21
N ILE A 49 4.32 11.81 4.87
CA ILE A 49 3.85 11.76 3.48
C ILE A 49 2.91 12.93 3.18
N ASP A 50 2.97 13.44 1.94
CA ASP A 50 2.18 14.57 1.46
C ASP A 50 0.75 14.14 1.10
N GLY A 51 0.03 13.62 2.11
CA GLY A 51 -1.31 13.07 1.96
C GLY A 51 -1.67 12.09 3.08
N LYS A 52 -2.74 11.32 2.87
CA LYS A 52 -3.18 10.28 3.80
C LYS A 52 -2.61 8.91 3.45
N ILE A 53 -2.47 8.60 2.16
CA ILE A 53 -1.97 7.31 1.68
C ILE A 53 -1.01 7.54 0.52
N LEU A 54 0.12 6.84 0.50
CA LEU A 54 1.07 6.81 -0.60
C LEU A 54 1.24 5.36 -1.03
N LEU A 55 0.97 5.06 -2.29
CA LEU A 55 1.15 3.74 -2.90
C LEU A 55 2.43 3.75 -3.73
N ILE A 56 3.25 2.71 -3.61
CA ILE A 56 4.46 2.54 -4.39
C ILE A 56 4.45 1.14 -4.99
N GLY A 57 4.48 1.06 -6.31
CA GLY A 57 4.60 -0.18 -7.08
C GLY A 57 6.05 -0.59 -7.31
N PRO A 58 6.27 -1.81 -7.82
CA PRO A 58 7.61 -2.40 -7.94
C PRO A 58 8.50 -1.68 -8.96
N ASP A 59 7.89 -1.09 -9.98
CA ASP A 59 8.59 -0.33 -11.04
C ASP A 59 8.79 1.16 -10.68
N GLY A 60 8.51 1.55 -9.43
CA GLY A 60 8.59 2.93 -8.96
C GLY A 60 7.39 3.81 -9.32
N ALA A 61 6.36 3.24 -9.95
CA ALA A 61 5.05 3.87 -10.07
C ALA A 61 4.56 4.24 -8.67
N ASN A 62 4.04 5.45 -8.49
CA ASN A 62 3.52 5.88 -7.21
C ASN A 62 2.33 6.81 -7.39
N THR A 63 1.45 6.81 -6.39
CA THR A 63 0.33 7.74 -6.32
C THR A 63 0.06 8.08 -4.86
N THR A 64 -0.36 9.32 -4.63
CA THR A 64 -0.70 9.82 -3.30
C THR A 64 -2.19 10.15 -3.27
N LEU A 65 -2.85 9.76 -2.18
CA LEU A 65 -4.26 10.00 -1.94
C LEU A 65 -4.40 10.86 -0.68
N ASP A 66 -5.11 11.98 -0.81
CA ASP A 66 -5.42 12.87 0.32
C ASP A 66 -6.44 12.28 1.29
N THR A 67 -7.22 11.29 0.83
CA THR A 67 -8.23 10.58 1.61
C THR A 67 -8.13 9.07 1.38
N PHE A 68 -8.81 8.27 2.20
CA PHE A 68 -8.91 6.84 1.93
C PHE A 68 -9.90 6.61 0.79
N ASP A 69 -9.38 6.11 -0.33
CA ASP A 69 -10.16 5.69 -1.50
C ASP A 69 -9.84 4.22 -1.79
N GLU A 70 -10.72 3.33 -1.35
CA GLU A 70 -10.55 1.89 -1.52
C GLU A 70 -10.47 1.48 -2.99
N ALA A 71 -11.28 2.10 -3.86
CA ALA A 71 -11.31 1.75 -5.27
C ALA A 71 -9.98 2.13 -5.95
N ALA A 72 -9.45 3.32 -5.66
CA ALA A 72 -8.17 3.76 -6.19
C ALA A 72 -6.99 2.89 -5.70
N ILE A 73 -7.03 2.44 -4.43
CA ILE A 73 -6.00 1.54 -3.88
C ILE A 73 -6.04 0.19 -4.60
N ARG A 74 -7.23 -0.39 -4.75
CA ARG A 74 -7.41 -1.68 -5.44
C ARG A 74 -6.96 -1.62 -6.89
N ASP A 75 -7.39 -0.59 -7.63
CA ASP A 75 -7.02 -0.37 -9.03
C ASP A 75 -5.50 -0.22 -9.20
N PHE A 76 -4.85 0.50 -8.29
CA PHE A 76 -3.39 0.61 -8.28
C PHE A 76 -2.72 -0.74 -8.05
N ILE A 77 -3.19 -1.53 -7.07
CA ILE A 77 -2.64 -2.86 -6.80
C ILE A 77 -2.83 -3.77 -8.02
N GLU A 78 -4.05 -3.89 -8.54
CA GLU A 78 -4.36 -4.69 -9.73
C GLU A 78 -3.51 -4.32 -10.95
N THR A 79 -3.24 -3.03 -11.14
CA THR A 79 -2.38 -2.54 -12.23
C THR A 79 -0.90 -2.90 -12.04
N ASN A 80 -0.43 -2.98 -10.79
CA ASN A 80 0.99 -3.10 -10.45
C ASN A 80 1.40 -4.48 -9.91
N THR A 81 0.45 -5.37 -9.66
CA THR A 81 0.68 -6.77 -9.30
C THR A 81 0.08 -7.64 -10.39
N ALA A 82 0.88 -8.53 -10.98
CA ALA A 82 0.35 -9.55 -11.87
C ALA A 82 -0.41 -10.57 -11.01
N GLN A 83 -1.75 -10.61 -11.12
CA GLN A 83 -2.54 -11.70 -10.54
C GLN A 83 -2.29 -13.04 -11.25
#